data_AF-A0A6J7ZZK3-F1
#
_entry.id   AF-A0A6J7ZZK3-F1
#
_cell.length_a   1.000
_cell.length_b   1.000
_cell.length_c   1.000
_cell.angle_alpha   90.00
_cell.angle_beta   90.00
_cell.angle_gamma   90.00
#
_symmetry.space_group_name_H-M   'P 1'
#
loop_
_entity.id
_entity.type
_entity.pdbx_description
1 polymer ?
#
loop_
_entity_poly.entity_id
_entity_poly.type
_entity_poly.pdbx_seq_one_letter_code
_entity_poly.pdbx_strand_id
1 'polypeptide(L)'
;MSGTSKGNKQNLVQKLSTQTKDGLKIENQRLCKILNDLKKKYKVTYDVIQQLDQEYEQSKDNMVLRYPQLKQMIRQATTDHVIQQAEAPKIPKHKGVKDLFHSTEGTTQVQQPVASKSSSFLQTCKQFAGKSDDSSYEMKTVTRNLSDMHKKEIEEDNRNKEHMISVYENKFLRAHNRLTKLKQEFIASKEDLPPLRYKKLKEMIKTVTKDEKLKPE
;
A
#
# COMPACT_ATOMS: atom_id res chain seq x y z
N MET A 1 18.83 37.78 18.72
CA MET A 1 17.61 36.93 18.69
C MET A 1 16.60 37.57 17.74
N SER A 2 16.15 36.86 16.70
CA SER A 2 14.80 36.98 16.08
C SER A 2 14.79 36.33 14.69
N GLY A 3 14.14 35.17 14.60
CA GLY A 3 14.07 34.39 13.35
C GLY A 3 12.97 33.33 13.40
N THR A 4 11.72 33.71 13.66
CA THR A 4 10.58 32.76 13.75
C THR A 4 9.29 33.22 13.05
N SER A 5 9.34 34.17 12.09
CA SER A 5 8.12 34.71 11.45
C SER A 5 7.68 34.01 10.16
N LYS A 6 8.56 33.24 9.47
CA LYS A 6 8.24 32.66 8.15
C LYS A 6 7.37 31.38 8.19
N GLY A 7 7.40 30.60 9.27
CA GLY A 7 6.64 29.34 9.37
C GLY A 7 5.13 29.48 9.59
N ASN A 8 4.69 30.61 10.16
CA ASN A 8 3.28 30.83 10.50
C ASN A 8 2.44 31.32 9.30
N LYS A 9 3.04 32.08 8.38
CA LYS A 9 2.34 32.60 7.20
C LYS A 9 2.03 31.50 6.16
N GLN A 10 2.93 30.54 5.98
CA GLN A 10 2.73 29.44 5.03
C GLN A 10 1.58 28.51 5.44
N ASN A 11 1.46 28.20 6.73
CA ASN A 11 0.34 27.41 7.27
C ASN A 11 -1.01 28.14 7.15
N LEU A 12 -1.04 29.45 7.37
CA LEU A 12 -2.27 30.24 7.29
C LEU A 12 -2.78 30.34 5.84
N VAL A 13 -1.88 30.55 4.87
CA VAL A 13 -2.21 30.61 3.44
C VAL A 13 -2.70 29.25 2.91
N GLN A 14 -2.12 28.13 3.36
CA GLN A 14 -2.63 26.79 3.03
C GLN A 14 -4.01 26.51 3.64
N LYS A 15 -4.26 26.97 4.87
CA LYS A 15 -5.55 26.80 5.55
C LYS A 15 -6.65 27.67 4.95
N LEU A 16 -6.31 28.86 4.44
CA LEU A 16 -7.25 29.72 3.70
C LEU A 16 -7.52 29.21 2.29
N SER A 17 -6.49 28.65 1.62
CA SER A 17 -6.64 28.04 0.29
C SER A 17 -7.64 26.88 0.30
N THR A 18 -7.54 25.97 1.28
CA THR A 18 -8.46 24.83 1.47
C THR A 18 -9.88 25.22 1.87
N GLN A 19 -10.13 26.49 2.20
CA GLN A 19 -11.49 27.02 2.45
C GLN A 19 -12.14 27.62 1.20
N THR A 20 -11.41 27.77 0.09
CA THR A 20 -12.00 28.24 -1.18
C THR A 20 -12.54 27.06 -2.00
N LYS A 21 -13.58 27.29 -2.82
CA LYS A 21 -14.14 26.24 -3.71
C LYS A 21 -13.04 25.68 -4.62
N ASP A 22 -12.16 26.53 -5.14
CA ASP A 22 -11.09 26.09 -6.05
C ASP A 22 -9.97 25.34 -5.32
N GLY A 23 -9.60 25.74 -4.10
CA GLY A 23 -8.66 24.96 -3.28
C GLY A 23 -9.20 23.57 -2.93
N LEU A 24 -10.50 23.45 -2.66
CA LEU A 24 -11.16 22.16 -2.44
C LEU A 24 -11.14 21.27 -3.70
N LYS A 25 -11.30 21.85 -4.89
CA LYS A 25 -11.18 21.12 -6.17
C LYS A 25 -9.76 20.62 -6.41
N ILE A 26 -8.75 21.45 -6.17
CA ILE A 26 -7.34 21.08 -6.32
C ILE A 26 -7.01 19.92 -5.38
N GLU A 27 -7.47 20.00 -4.13
CA GLU A 27 -7.28 18.94 -3.15
C GLU A 27 -8.01 17.65 -3.57
N ASN A 28 -9.24 17.76 -4.07
CA ASN A 28 -9.99 16.61 -4.59
C ASN A 28 -9.23 15.88 -5.71
N GLN A 29 -8.71 16.63 -6.68
CA GLN A 29 -7.92 16.07 -7.78
C GLN A 29 -6.65 15.38 -7.26
N ARG A 30 -5.99 15.97 -6.26
CA ARG A 30 -4.82 15.38 -5.61
C ARG A 30 -5.17 14.07 -4.91
N LEU A 31 -6.22 14.06 -4.09
CA LEU A 31 -6.70 12.88 -3.37
C LEU A 31 -7.15 11.77 -4.34
N CYS A 32 -7.80 12.13 -5.45
CA CYS A 32 -8.13 11.20 -6.54
C CYS A 32 -6.90 10.48 -7.09
N LYS A 33 -5.83 11.22 -7.41
CA LYS A 33 -4.59 10.65 -7.93
C LYS A 33 -3.96 9.68 -6.92
N ILE A 34 -3.86 10.10 -5.67
CA ILE A 34 -3.29 9.29 -4.58
C ILE A 34 -4.11 8.00 -4.39
N LEU A 35 -5.43 8.11 -4.33
CA LEU A 35 -6.29 6.96 -4.13
C LEU A 35 -6.18 5.97 -5.31
N ASN A 36 -6.14 6.45 -6.54
CA ASN A 36 -5.96 5.60 -7.72
C ASN A 36 -4.59 4.89 -7.72
N ASP A 37 -3.54 5.60 -7.32
CA ASP A 37 -2.20 5.01 -7.21
C ASP A 37 -2.13 3.95 -6.10
N LEU A 38 -2.75 4.22 -4.94
CA LEU A 38 -2.87 3.25 -3.85
C LEU A 38 -3.64 2.00 -4.29
N LYS A 39 -4.78 2.17 -4.97
CA LYS A 39 -5.58 1.06 -5.51
C LYS A 39 -4.75 0.17 -6.43
N LYS A 40 -4.04 0.78 -7.39
CA LYS A 40 -3.18 0.05 -8.34
C LYS A 40 -2.08 -0.71 -7.63
N LYS A 41 -1.35 -0.06 -6.71
CA LYS A 41 -0.27 -0.69 -5.94
C LYS A 41 -0.80 -1.81 -5.05
N TYR A 42 -1.94 -1.59 -4.37
CA TYR A 42 -2.51 -2.57 -3.47
C TYR A 42 -3.00 -3.80 -4.22
N LYS A 43 -3.54 -3.61 -5.44
CA LYS A 43 -3.91 -4.73 -6.31
C LYS A 43 -2.72 -5.66 -6.54
N VAL A 44 -1.54 -5.13 -6.87
CA VAL A 44 -0.32 -5.95 -7.03
C VAL A 44 0.01 -6.74 -5.77
N THR A 45 -0.07 -6.12 -4.59
CA THR A 45 0.14 -6.82 -3.31
C THR A 45 -0.90 -7.91 -3.07
N TYR A 46 -2.17 -7.64 -3.36
CA TYR A 46 -3.27 -8.58 -3.16
C TYR A 46 -3.21 -9.74 -4.17
N ASP A 47 -2.80 -9.50 -5.41
CA ASP A 47 -2.64 -10.53 -6.44
C ASP A 47 -1.68 -11.63 -5.97
N VAL A 48 -0.64 -11.29 -5.20
CA VAL A 48 0.25 -12.30 -4.59
C VAL A 48 -0.47 -13.17 -3.56
N ILE A 49 -1.33 -12.57 -2.73
CA ILE A 49 -2.12 -13.29 -1.72
C ILE A 49 -3.17 -14.18 -2.40
N GLN A 50 -3.78 -13.68 -3.46
CA GLN A 50 -4.75 -14.42 -4.26
C GLN A 50 -4.07 -15.59 -4.99
N GLN A 51 -2.89 -15.38 -5.57
CA GLN A 51 -2.10 -16.44 -6.17
C GLN A 51 -1.74 -17.52 -5.15
N LEU A 52 -1.33 -17.12 -3.94
CA LEU A 52 -1.05 -18.05 -2.84
C LEU A 52 -2.29 -18.90 -2.49
N ASP A 53 -3.49 -18.32 -2.50
CA ASP A 53 -4.74 -19.05 -2.25
C ASP A 53 -5.07 -20.03 -3.38
N GLN A 54 -4.97 -19.58 -4.63
CA GLN A 54 -5.22 -20.41 -5.81
C GLN A 54 -4.26 -21.61 -5.87
N GLU A 55 -2.96 -21.39 -5.69
CA GLU A 55 -1.96 -22.46 -5.68
C GLU A 55 -2.16 -23.40 -4.50
N TYR A 56 -2.59 -22.88 -3.34
CA TYR A 56 -2.92 -23.70 -2.18
C TYR A 56 -4.10 -24.63 -2.46
N GLU A 57 -5.18 -24.11 -3.06
CA GLU A 57 -6.34 -24.89 -3.44
C GLU A 57 -5.98 -25.95 -4.49
N GLN A 58 -5.25 -25.57 -5.54
CA GLN A 58 -4.77 -26.51 -6.58
C GLN A 58 -3.84 -27.60 -6.02
N SER A 59 -3.04 -27.29 -4.99
CA SER A 59 -2.16 -28.29 -4.37
C SER A 59 -2.91 -29.42 -3.67
N LYS A 60 -4.20 -29.26 -3.38
CA LYS A 60 -5.01 -30.28 -2.70
C LYS A 60 -5.10 -31.58 -3.50
N ASP A 61 -5.05 -31.47 -4.82
CA ASP A 61 -5.22 -32.60 -5.74
C ASP A 61 -3.93 -33.42 -5.90
N ASN A 62 -2.76 -32.86 -5.58
CA ASN A 62 -1.47 -33.55 -5.71
C ASN A 62 -0.85 -33.88 -4.35
N MET A 63 -1.32 -34.95 -3.71
CA MET A 63 -0.88 -35.36 -2.37
C MET A 63 0.63 -35.63 -2.25
N VAL A 64 1.26 -36.16 -3.30
CA VAL A 64 2.69 -36.54 -3.29
C VAL A 64 3.59 -35.30 -3.33
N LEU A 65 3.27 -34.31 -4.17
CA LEU A 65 4.07 -33.10 -4.32
C LEU A 65 3.60 -31.94 -3.44
N ARG A 66 2.56 -32.13 -2.64
CA ARG A 66 1.97 -31.06 -1.85
C ARG A 66 2.96 -30.41 -0.89
N TYR A 67 3.70 -31.20 -0.13
CA TYR A 67 4.66 -30.64 0.84
C TYR A 67 5.75 -29.76 0.20
N PRO A 68 6.47 -30.20 -0.86
CA PRO A 68 7.39 -29.32 -1.56
C PRO A 68 6.72 -28.10 -2.18
N GLN A 69 5.51 -28.24 -2.75
CA GLN A 69 4.75 -27.11 -3.28
C GLN A 69 4.43 -26.07 -2.21
N LEU A 70 3.91 -26.46 -1.04
CA LEU A 70 3.59 -25.50 0.05
C LEU A 70 4.83 -24.69 0.46
N LYS A 71 6.00 -25.32 0.52
CA LYS A 71 7.26 -24.61 0.80
C LYS A 71 7.61 -23.62 -0.29
N GLN A 72 7.41 -23.99 -1.55
CA GLN A 72 7.69 -23.12 -2.69
C GLN A 72 6.77 -21.91 -2.73
N MET A 73 5.45 -22.11 -2.57
CA MET A 73 4.47 -21.02 -2.53
C MET A 73 4.82 -19.99 -1.47
N ILE A 74 5.14 -20.45 -0.25
CA ILE A 74 5.51 -19.55 0.85
C ILE A 74 6.79 -18.77 0.50
N ARG A 75 7.82 -19.43 -0.05
CA ARG A 75 9.06 -18.74 -0.44
C ARG A 75 8.82 -17.64 -1.48
N GLN A 76 7.98 -17.91 -2.47
CA GLN A 76 7.65 -16.96 -3.54
C GLN A 76 6.82 -15.78 -2.99
N ALA A 77 5.82 -16.07 -2.16
CA ALA A 77 4.97 -15.07 -1.52
C ALA A 77 5.69 -14.22 -0.45
N THR A 78 6.84 -14.67 0.08
CA THR A 78 7.59 -13.96 1.12
C THR A 78 8.99 -13.53 0.70
N THR A 79 9.21 -13.27 -0.59
CA THR A 79 10.47 -12.65 -1.03
C THR A 79 10.60 -11.23 -0.46
N ASP A 80 11.83 -10.74 -0.31
CA ASP A 80 12.07 -9.38 0.22
C ASP A 80 11.42 -8.31 -0.66
N HIS A 81 11.43 -8.53 -1.97
CA HIS A 81 10.75 -7.67 -2.93
C HIS A 81 9.23 -7.61 -2.69
N VAL A 82 8.57 -8.76 -2.49
CA VAL A 82 7.12 -8.80 -2.21
C VAL A 82 6.79 -8.11 -0.89
N ILE A 83 7.59 -8.33 0.16
CA ILE A 83 7.38 -7.68 1.46
C ILE A 83 7.54 -6.16 1.33
N GLN A 84 8.58 -5.69 0.62
CA GLN A 84 8.78 -4.27 0.36
C GLN A 84 7.63 -3.66 -0.44
N GLN A 85 7.09 -4.39 -1.43
CA GLN A 85 5.91 -3.94 -2.18
C GLN A 85 4.64 -3.85 -1.34
N ALA A 86 4.54 -4.64 -0.26
CA ALA A 86 3.43 -4.59 0.68
C ALA A 86 3.56 -3.43 1.68
N GLU A 87 4.70 -2.74 1.76
CA GLU A 87 4.87 -1.56 2.60
C GLU A 87 3.99 -0.41 2.09
N ALA A 88 3.28 0.26 3.00
CA ALA A 88 2.41 1.37 2.65
C ALA A 88 3.24 2.49 1.98
N PRO A 89 2.83 3.01 0.81
CA PRO A 89 3.53 4.13 0.19
C PRO A 89 3.58 5.31 1.15
N LYS A 90 4.72 5.98 1.26
CA LYS A 90 4.85 7.21 2.04
C LYS A 90 4.08 8.34 1.35
N ILE A 91 2.81 8.50 1.69
CA ILE A 91 2.00 9.61 1.20
C ILE A 91 2.48 10.87 1.92
N PRO A 92 2.83 11.95 1.20
CA PRO A 92 3.15 13.23 1.82
C PRO A 92 1.91 13.71 2.60
N LYS A 93 1.93 13.52 3.93
CA LYS A 93 0.87 14.02 4.81
C LYS A 93 0.92 15.54 4.78
N HIS A 94 -0.12 16.16 4.25
CA HIS A 94 -0.31 17.58 4.41
C HIS A 94 -0.80 17.82 5.83
N LYS A 95 0.00 18.54 6.65
CA LYS A 95 -0.41 18.95 8.01
C LYS A 95 -1.63 19.85 7.87
N GLY A 96 -2.82 19.28 7.99
CA GLY A 96 -4.02 20.01 7.60
C GLY A 96 -5.36 19.41 7.96
N VAL A 97 -5.49 18.15 8.40
CA VAL A 97 -6.76 17.63 8.92
C VAL A 97 -6.49 16.61 10.02
N LYS A 98 -6.60 17.11 11.26
CA LYS A 98 -6.89 16.44 12.53
C LYS A 98 -6.31 15.03 12.74
N ASP A 99 -5.17 15.01 13.44
CA ASP A 99 -4.80 13.94 14.37
C ASP A 99 -5.96 13.69 15.36
N LEU A 100 -6.72 12.62 15.15
CA LEU A 100 -7.68 12.14 16.14
C LEU A 100 -7.87 10.63 16.03
N PHE A 101 -6.79 9.85 15.97
CA PHE A 101 -6.82 8.46 16.42
C PHE A 101 -5.54 8.16 17.20
N HIS A 102 -5.76 7.59 18.38
CA HIS A 102 -4.90 7.62 19.55
C HIS A 102 -3.59 6.86 19.40
N SER A 103 -2.61 7.37 20.15
CA SER A 103 -1.39 6.72 20.64
C SER A 103 -1.57 5.26 21.02
N THR A 104 -0.58 4.45 20.65
CA THR A 104 0.08 3.57 21.62
C THR A 104 1.59 3.72 21.46
N GLU A 105 2.21 3.96 22.61
CA GLU A 105 3.60 4.29 22.85
C GLU A 105 4.54 3.13 22.55
N GLY A 106 5.80 3.46 22.27
CA GLY A 106 6.88 2.49 22.06
C GLY A 106 8.19 3.18 21.66
N THR A 107 8.75 3.96 22.58
CA THR A 107 10.02 4.72 22.43
C THR A 107 11.27 3.82 22.45
N THR A 108 12.35 4.31 21.81
CA THR A 108 13.80 4.19 22.18
C THR A 108 14.61 3.18 21.33
N GLN A 109 15.76 3.45 20.66
CA GLN A 109 16.58 4.64 20.35
C GLN A 109 17.57 4.31 19.17
N VAL A 110 17.93 5.34 18.39
CA VAL A 110 19.28 5.77 17.92
C VAL A 110 20.17 4.81 17.09
N GLN A 111 20.44 5.18 15.82
CA GLN A 111 21.78 5.56 15.33
C GLN A 111 21.75 6.30 13.98
N GLN A 112 22.80 7.10 13.77
CA GLN A 112 22.93 8.32 12.95
C GLN A 112 23.33 8.11 11.47
N PRO A 113 23.30 9.18 10.64
CA PRO A 113 23.41 9.12 9.18
C PRO A 113 24.85 9.24 8.68
N VAL A 114 25.14 8.63 7.52
CA VAL A 114 26.32 8.96 6.71
C VAL A 114 25.88 9.49 5.35
N ALA A 115 26.27 10.73 5.08
CA ALA A 115 26.15 11.35 3.76
C ALA A 115 27.30 10.87 2.88
N SER A 116 27.01 10.59 1.60
CA SER A 116 28.00 10.75 0.54
C SER A 116 27.30 11.16 -0.76
N LYS A 117 27.84 12.25 -1.30
CA LYS A 117 27.45 12.96 -2.51
C LYS A 117 28.05 12.23 -3.72
N SER A 118 27.37 12.25 -4.87
CA SER A 118 27.85 12.85 -6.13
C SER A 118 27.24 12.20 -7.38
N SER A 119 26.98 13.07 -8.37
CA SER A 119 27.09 12.81 -9.82
C SER A 119 26.05 11.88 -10.47
N SER A 120 24.99 12.43 -11.07
CA SER A 120 24.92 12.72 -12.52
C SER A 120 24.92 11.48 -13.42
N PHE A 121 23.73 11.09 -13.91
CA PHE A 121 23.54 10.68 -15.30
C PHE A 121 22.03 10.67 -15.64
N LEU A 122 21.51 11.85 -16.01
CA LEU A 122 20.29 11.95 -16.82
C LEU A 122 20.70 11.92 -18.30
N GLN A 123 19.81 11.39 -19.15
CA GLN A 123 19.90 11.17 -20.60
C GLN A 123 20.59 9.84 -20.97
N THR A 124 19.83 8.84 -21.43
CA THR A 124 19.32 8.85 -22.81
C THR A 124 18.00 8.07 -22.94
N CYS A 125 16.97 8.73 -23.44
CA CYS A 125 15.76 8.12 -23.98
C CYS A 125 15.95 7.88 -25.48
N LYS A 126 15.74 6.66 -25.98
CA LYS A 126 14.95 6.36 -27.20
C LYS A 126 15.09 4.88 -27.61
N GLN A 127 13.99 4.36 -28.15
CA GLN A 127 13.83 3.15 -28.95
C GLN A 127 13.67 1.81 -28.20
N PHE A 128 12.43 1.57 -27.73
CA PHE A 128 11.75 0.29 -27.98
C PHE A 128 10.28 0.59 -28.29
N ALA A 129 10.01 0.87 -29.57
CA ALA A 129 8.67 1.00 -30.12
C ALA A 129 8.15 -0.39 -30.45
N GLY A 130 7.50 -1.04 -29.49
CA GLY A 130 6.70 -2.25 -29.71
C GLY A 130 5.23 -1.85 -29.75
N LYS A 131 4.64 -1.92 -30.94
CA LYS A 131 3.20 -1.85 -31.14
C LYS A 131 2.57 -3.09 -30.48
N SER A 132 1.63 -2.88 -29.57
CA SER A 132 0.64 -3.91 -29.26
C SER A 132 -0.70 -3.21 -29.08
N ASP A 133 -1.60 -3.53 -29.99
CA ASP A 133 -2.96 -3.05 -30.06
C ASP A 133 -3.76 -3.40 -28.80
N ASP A 134 -4.61 -2.44 -28.47
CA ASP A 134 -6.00 -2.62 -28.04
C ASP A 134 -6.29 -3.53 -26.84
N SER A 135 -6.44 -2.87 -25.68
CA SER A 135 -7.50 -3.15 -24.71
C SER A 135 -7.41 -2.13 -23.57
N SER A 136 -7.71 -0.86 -23.88
CA SER A 136 -7.94 0.13 -22.83
C SER A 136 -9.27 -0.19 -22.15
N TYR A 137 -9.22 -0.97 -21.07
CA TYR A 137 -10.23 -0.87 -20.02
C TYR A 137 -10.02 0.50 -19.37
N GLU A 138 -10.52 1.55 -20.04
CA GLU A 138 -10.82 2.82 -19.41
C GLU A 138 -11.89 2.54 -18.36
N MET A 139 -11.42 2.23 -17.16
CA MET A 139 -12.22 2.31 -15.97
C MET A 139 -12.60 3.79 -15.83
N LYS A 140 -13.74 4.16 -16.44
CA LYS A 140 -14.37 5.48 -16.31
C LYS A 140 -14.57 5.75 -14.83
N THR A 141 -13.57 6.34 -14.19
CA THR A 141 -13.81 7.13 -12.99
C THR A 141 -14.80 8.18 -13.44
N VAL A 142 -16.04 8.07 -12.96
CA VAL A 142 -17.04 9.13 -13.08
C VAL A 142 -16.43 10.32 -12.35
N THR A 143 -15.62 11.12 -13.06
CA THR A 143 -15.29 12.48 -12.69
C THR A 143 -16.61 13.22 -12.79
N ARG A 144 -17.41 13.15 -11.72
CA ARG A 144 -18.48 14.12 -11.50
C ARG A 144 -17.86 15.48 -11.70
N ASN A 145 -18.48 16.29 -12.55
CA ASN A 145 -17.93 17.59 -12.92
C ASN A 145 -17.88 18.45 -11.65
N LEU A 146 -16.70 18.59 -11.06
CA LEU A 146 -16.47 19.36 -9.83
C LEU A 146 -16.88 20.84 -9.99
N SER A 147 -17.01 21.30 -11.23
CA SER A 147 -17.51 22.64 -11.57
C SER A 147 -18.96 22.83 -11.10
N ASP A 148 -19.77 21.79 -11.24
CA ASP A 148 -21.22 21.81 -10.97
C ASP A 148 -21.55 21.47 -9.52
N MET A 149 -20.62 20.83 -8.80
CA MET A 149 -20.80 20.45 -7.38
C MET A 149 -20.80 21.65 -6.44
N HIS A 150 -21.63 21.60 -5.39
CA HIS A 150 -21.63 22.61 -4.34
C HIS A 150 -20.39 22.47 -3.44
N LYS A 151 -19.93 23.57 -2.84
CA LYS A 151 -18.72 23.58 -1.98
C LYS A 151 -18.75 22.49 -0.91
N LYS A 152 -19.89 22.34 -0.23
CA LYS A 152 -20.11 21.32 0.81
C LYS A 152 -19.98 19.89 0.28
N GLU A 153 -20.40 19.63 -0.96
CA GLU A 153 -20.29 18.31 -1.57
C GLU A 153 -18.83 17.97 -1.90
N ILE A 154 -18.05 18.95 -2.34
CA ILE A 154 -16.61 18.76 -2.60
C ILE A 154 -15.87 18.49 -1.28
N GLU A 155 -16.23 19.18 -0.20
CA GLU A 155 -15.68 18.91 1.13
C GLU A 155 -16.00 17.49 1.61
N GLU A 156 -17.24 17.04 1.42
CA GLU A 156 -17.66 15.67 1.78
C GLU A 156 -16.94 14.63 0.93
N ASP A 157 -16.82 14.86 -0.37
CA ASP A 157 -16.11 13.97 -1.28
C ASP A 157 -14.60 13.90 -0.97
N ASN A 158 -13.99 14.99 -0.52
CA ASN A 158 -12.62 15.00 0.00
C ASN A 158 -12.49 14.15 1.27
N ARG A 159 -13.38 14.32 2.25
CA ARG A 159 -13.41 13.50 3.48
C ARG A 159 -13.53 12.01 3.17
N ASN A 160 -14.40 11.66 2.23
CA ASN A 160 -14.58 10.28 1.79
C ASN A 160 -13.30 9.72 1.14
N LYS A 161 -12.61 10.51 0.32
CA LYS A 161 -11.32 10.09 -0.27
C LYS A 161 -10.22 9.93 0.77
N GLU A 162 -10.12 10.85 1.74
CA GLU A 162 -9.18 10.75 2.86
C GLU A 162 -9.43 9.48 3.67
N HIS A 163 -10.69 9.19 3.97
CA HIS A 163 -11.09 7.96 4.63
C HIS A 163 -10.65 6.72 3.83
N MET A 164 -10.96 6.68 2.53
CA MET A 164 -10.55 5.56 1.67
C MET A 164 -9.03 5.40 1.59
N ILE A 165 -8.27 6.50 1.54
CA ILE A 165 -6.81 6.46 1.61
C ILE A 165 -6.35 5.78 2.90
N SER A 166 -6.91 6.17 4.05
CA SER A 166 -6.59 5.54 5.35
C SER A 166 -6.97 4.06 5.37
N VAL A 167 -8.10 3.67 4.77
CA VAL A 167 -8.48 2.25 4.61
C VAL A 167 -7.40 1.49 3.83
N TYR A 168 -6.91 2.02 2.71
CA TYR A 168 -5.85 1.38 1.94
C TYR A 168 -4.51 1.33 2.70
N GLU A 169 -4.12 2.39 3.43
CA GLU A 169 -2.93 2.37 4.28
C GLU A 169 -2.99 1.23 5.32
N ASN A 170 -4.14 1.06 5.97
CA ASN A 170 -4.38 -0.03 6.92
C ASN A 170 -4.33 -1.41 6.23
N LYS A 171 -4.87 -1.52 5.02
CA LYS A 171 -4.81 -2.74 4.21
C LYS A 171 -3.36 -3.12 3.84
N PHE A 172 -2.53 -2.15 3.44
CA PHE A 172 -1.10 -2.35 3.20
C PHE A 172 -0.38 -2.81 4.45
N LEU A 173 -0.54 -2.09 5.58
CA LEU A 173 0.08 -2.45 6.84
C LEU A 173 -0.26 -3.88 7.25
N ARG A 174 -1.53 -4.27 7.07
CA ARG A 174 -2.00 -5.62 7.39
C ARG A 174 -1.40 -6.67 6.47
N ALA A 175 -1.36 -6.42 5.16
CA ALA A 175 -0.72 -7.32 4.20
C ALA A 175 0.77 -7.50 4.52
N HIS A 176 1.49 -6.40 4.73
CA HIS A 176 2.89 -6.40 5.12
C HIS A 176 3.15 -7.25 6.38
N ASN A 177 2.36 -7.03 7.43
CA ASN A 177 2.51 -7.76 8.68
C ASN A 177 2.20 -9.27 8.50
N ARG A 178 1.19 -9.62 7.70
CA ARG A 178 0.85 -11.02 7.40
C ARG A 178 1.97 -11.72 6.64
N LEU A 179 2.51 -11.10 5.59
CA LEU A 179 3.59 -11.67 4.78
C LEU A 179 4.91 -11.75 5.55
N THR A 180 5.21 -10.74 6.38
CA THR A 180 6.38 -10.75 7.27
C THR A 180 6.26 -11.87 8.30
N LYS A 181 5.10 -12.02 8.95
CA LYS A 181 4.84 -13.09 9.90
C LYS A 181 4.92 -14.46 9.24
N LEU A 182 4.35 -14.61 8.04
CA LEU A 182 4.45 -15.84 7.23
C LEU A 182 5.91 -16.21 6.98
N LYS A 183 6.77 -15.24 6.63
CA LYS A 183 8.22 -15.44 6.44
C LYS A 183 8.89 -15.93 7.72
N GLN A 184 8.63 -15.26 8.84
CA GLN A 184 9.22 -15.59 10.15
C GLN A 184 8.80 -16.99 10.61
N GLU A 185 7.51 -17.31 10.56
CA GLU A 185 7.00 -18.62 10.93
C GLU A 185 7.50 -19.74 10.01
N PHE A 186 7.67 -19.44 8.71
CA PHE A 186 8.28 -20.38 7.77
C PHE A 186 9.73 -20.71 8.11
N ILE A 187 10.52 -19.69 8.46
CA ILE A 187 11.91 -19.88 8.89
C ILE A 187 11.95 -20.67 10.20
N ALA A 188 11.16 -20.29 11.19
CA ALA A 188 11.06 -20.98 12.48
C ALA A 188 10.59 -22.43 12.34
N SER A 189 9.73 -22.73 11.35
CA SER A 189 9.24 -24.09 11.10
C SER A 189 10.31 -25.06 10.65
N LYS A 190 11.53 -24.61 10.30
CA LYS A 190 12.61 -25.49 9.87
C LYS A 190 13.07 -26.47 10.94
N GLU A 191 12.93 -26.10 12.21
CA GLU A 191 13.27 -26.92 13.38
C GLU A 191 12.21 -27.99 13.68
N ASP A 192 11.01 -27.87 13.12
CA ASP A 192 9.90 -28.80 13.37
C ASP A 192 10.09 -30.11 12.58
N LEU A 193 9.69 -31.23 13.19
CA LEU A 193 9.64 -32.54 12.51
C LEU A 193 8.72 -32.50 11.28
N PRO A 194 9.02 -33.25 10.19
CA PRO A 194 8.31 -33.12 8.91
C PRO A 194 6.77 -33.21 8.98
N PRO A 195 6.14 -34.12 9.76
CA PRO A 195 4.68 -34.18 9.84
C PRO A 195 4.07 -32.94 10.50
N LEU A 196 4.71 -32.45 11.58
CA LEU A 196 4.27 -31.26 12.31
C LEU A 196 4.46 -30.01 11.44
N ARG A 197 5.61 -29.92 10.78
CA ARG A 197 5.94 -28.84 9.86
C ARG A 197 4.93 -28.75 8.72
N TYR A 198 4.58 -29.88 8.10
CA TYR A 198 3.57 -29.91 7.03
C TYR A 198 2.22 -29.35 7.50
N LYS A 199 1.76 -29.74 8.70
CA LYS A 199 0.53 -29.18 9.28
C LYS A 199 0.65 -27.67 9.46
N LYS A 200 1.77 -27.19 10.00
CA LYS A 200 2.03 -25.77 10.25
C LYS A 200 2.05 -24.96 8.95
N LEU A 201 2.69 -25.44 7.88
CA LEU A 201 2.72 -24.75 6.58
C LEU A 201 1.30 -24.53 6.01
N LYS A 202 0.40 -25.51 6.16
CA LYS A 202 -1.00 -25.36 5.73
C LYS A 202 -1.72 -24.27 6.52
N GLU A 203 -1.56 -24.27 7.85
CA GLU A 203 -2.23 -23.29 8.70
C GLU A 203 -1.69 -21.88 8.51
N MET A 204 -0.37 -21.74 8.29
CA MET A 204 0.25 -20.48 7.92
C MET A 204 -0.38 -19.88 6.64
N ILE A 205 -0.49 -20.68 5.57
CA ILE A 205 -1.08 -20.23 4.30
C ILE A 205 -2.55 -19.83 4.49
N LYS A 206 -3.36 -20.70 5.10
CA LYS A 206 -4.77 -20.40 5.38
C LYS A 206 -4.96 -19.12 6.19
N THR A 207 -4.07 -18.85 7.14
CA THR A 207 -4.16 -17.65 7.99
C THR A 207 -3.98 -16.37 7.20
N VAL A 208 -3.18 -16.40 6.13
CA VAL A 208 -2.99 -15.26 5.23
C VAL A 208 -4.13 -15.15 4.22
N THR A 209 -4.55 -16.27 3.62
CA THR A 209 -5.52 -16.24 2.50
C THR A 209 -6.97 -16.08 2.93
N LYS A 210 -7.36 -16.60 4.11
CA LYS A 210 -8.71 -16.42 4.66
C LYS A 210 -8.96 -15.05 5.28
N ASP A 211 -8.00 -14.13 5.15
CA ASP A 211 -8.09 -12.86 5.82
C ASP A 211 -8.95 -11.84 5.04
N GLU A 212 -10.27 -11.89 5.25
CA GLU A 212 -11.27 -11.11 4.50
C GLU A 212 -10.99 -9.60 4.43
N LYS A 213 -10.37 -8.99 5.45
CA LYS A 213 -10.08 -7.55 5.41
C LYS A 213 -8.91 -7.17 4.50
N LEU A 214 -8.27 -8.13 3.83
CA LEU A 214 -7.30 -7.89 2.76
C LEU A 214 -7.95 -7.81 1.38
N LYS A 215 -9.21 -8.21 1.22
CA LYS A 215 -9.87 -8.17 -0.09
C LYS A 215 -10.01 -6.70 -0.55
N PRO A 216 -9.67 -6.40 -1.82
CA PRO A 216 -10.04 -5.12 -2.42
C PRO A 216 -11.58 -5.04 -2.50
N GLU A 217 -12.12 -3.84 -2.31
CA GLU A 217 -13.54 -3.56 -2.55
C GLU A 217 -13.84 -3.46 -4.05
#